data_AF-A0A7S1UQ85-F1
#
_entry.id   AF-A0A7S1UQ85-F1
#
_cell.length_a   1.000
_cell.length_b   1.000
_cell.length_c   1.000
_cell.angle_alpha   90.00
_cell.angle_beta   90.00
_cell.angle_gamma   90.00
#
_symmetry.space_group_name_H-M   'P 1'
#
loop_
_entity.id
_entity.type
_entity.pdbx_description
1 polymer ?
#
loop_
_entity_poly.entity_id
_entity_poly.type
_entity_poly.pdbx_seq_one_letter_code
_entity_poly.pdbx_strand_id
1 'polypeptide(L)'
;DAATKPLCEEFHRKWFALRIQYESSYWHNGPPTDRTGSYHPDVFLGFCTSAGILGYDRMIDDKLAPDTCDPNTITTSATNTIHFLGGKSQEQIIKLTTGETTVAPTACVSGLVTKKGREQPYNIGIVIDVSGSTGGGFGGTPTGDVNGDGALDKILDAEIASVLEVLEFIGAAADLGNHNVDIGLVSFSTHATYHGRFQPVDPDDPSQPNPALVAELTAMRSGGY
;
A
#
# COMPACT_ATOMS: atom_id res chain seq x y z
N ASP A 1 -4.59 -9.02 -24.62
CA ASP A 1 -4.81 -9.49 -26.01
C ASP A 1 -6.00 -10.47 -26.07
N ALA A 2 -6.36 -11.00 -27.24
CA ALA A 2 -7.46 -11.95 -27.39
C ALA A 2 -7.21 -13.32 -26.73
N ALA A 3 -5.95 -13.69 -26.46
CA ALA A 3 -5.57 -14.95 -25.82
C ALA A 3 -5.70 -14.90 -24.29
N THR A 4 -5.65 -13.70 -23.70
CA THR A 4 -5.75 -13.50 -22.24
C THR A 4 -7.17 -13.36 -21.72
N LYS A 5 -8.14 -13.05 -22.59
CA LYS A 5 -9.55 -12.89 -22.23
C LYS A 5 -10.16 -14.10 -21.51
N PRO A 6 -9.99 -15.35 -21.98
CA PRO A 6 -10.58 -16.53 -21.31
C PRO A 6 -10.01 -16.75 -19.90
N LEU A 7 -8.75 -16.40 -19.67
CA LEU A 7 -8.10 -16.53 -18.36
C LEU A 7 -8.65 -15.52 -17.36
N CYS A 8 -8.89 -14.28 -17.78
CA CYS A 8 -9.54 -13.26 -16.95
C CYS A 8 -10.98 -13.67 -16.59
N GLU A 9 -11.73 -14.22 -17.55
CA GLU A 9 -13.09 -14.73 -17.32
C GLU A 9 -13.09 -15.89 -16.31
N GLU A 10 -12.13 -16.82 -16.39
CA GLU A 10 -12.02 -17.93 -15.44
C GLU A 10 -11.61 -17.47 -14.04
N PHE A 11 -10.63 -16.57 -13.93
CA PHE A 11 -10.21 -15.98 -12.66
C PHE A 11 -11.39 -15.29 -11.97
N HIS A 12 -12.14 -14.48 -12.72
CA HIS A 12 -13.28 -13.75 -12.21
C HIS A 12 -14.37 -14.69 -11.70
N ARG A 13 -14.69 -15.75 -12.45
CA ARG A 13 -15.63 -16.79 -12.03
C ARG A 13 -15.22 -17.44 -10.70
N LYS A 14 -13.93 -17.77 -10.53
CA LYS A 14 -13.42 -18.39 -9.30
C LYS A 14 -13.43 -17.43 -8.11
N TRP A 15 -13.01 -16.18 -8.32
CA TRP A 15 -13.02 -15.14 -7.29
C TRP A 15 -14.43 -14.94 -6.71
N PHE A 16 -15.45 -14.83 -7.56
CA PHE A 16 -16.83 -14.64 -7.10
C PHE A 16 -17.39 -15.88 -6.39
N ALA A 17 -17.08 -17.08 -6.85
CA ALA A 17 -17.48 -18.31 -6.16
C ALA A 17 -16.92 -18.35 -4.74
N LEU A 18 -15.64 -17.98 -4.56
CA LEU A 18 -14.99 -17.89 -3.25
C LEU A 18 -15.62 -16.82 -2.37
N ARG A 19 -15.94 -15.65 -2.93
CA ARG A 19 -16.62 -14.57 -2.20
C ARG A 19 -18.01 -15.01 -1.70
N ILE A 20 -18.84 -15.61 -2.55
CA ILE A 20 -20.16 -16.12 -2.16
C ILE A 20 -20.03 -17.18 -1.06
N GLN A 21 -19.04 -18.08 -1.19
CA GLN A 21 -18.76 -19.08 -0.17
C GLN A 21 -18.36 -18.42 1.16
N TYR A 22 -17.49 -17.42 1.12
CA TYR A 22 -17.06 -16.67 2.31
C TYR A 22 -18.24 -15.94 2.98
N GLU A 23 -19.01 -15.17 2.21
CA GLU A 23 -20.20 -14.45 2.71
C GLU A 23 -21.23 -15.42 3.31
N SER A 24 -21.49 -16.56 2.67
CA SER A 24 -22.43 -17.55 3.20
C SER A 24 -21.94 -18.29 4.45
N SER A 25 -20.62 -18.50 4.57
CA SER A 25 -20.04 -19.26 5.68
C SER A 25 -19.73 -18.40 6.91
N TYR A 26 -19.45 -17.10 6.73
CA TYR A 26 -18.93 -16.25 7.80
C TYR A 26 -19.82 -15.04 8.11
N TRP A 27 -20.75 -14.65 7.22
CA TRP A 27 -21.72 -13.58 7.51
C TRP A 27 -23.08 -14.15 7.88
N HIS A 28 -23.21 -14.56 9.14
CA HIS A 28 -24.50 -14.81 9.75
C HIS A 28 -25.12 -13.47 10.14
N ASN A 29 -26.25 -13.09 9.51
CA ASN A 29 -27.06 -11.87 9.74
C ASN A 29 -26.85 -10.65 8.80
N GLY A 30 -26.34 -10.84 7.58
CA GLY A 30 -26.40 -9.78 6.55
C GLY A 30 -27.85 -9.31 6.28
N PRO A 31 -28.05 -8.04 5.89
CA PRO A 31 -29.36 -7.39 5.86
C PRO A 31 -30.42 -8.17 5.05
N PRO A 32 -31.72 -8.11 5.45
CA PRO A 32 -32.81 -8.93 4.92
C PRO A 32 -33.27 -8.56 3.50
N THR A 33 -32.53 -7.67 2.81
CA THR A 33 -32.85 -7.30 1.43
C THR A 33 -32.54 -8.42 0.47
N ASP A 34 -33.30 -8.48 -0.61
CA ASP A 34 -33.11 -9.38 -1.73
C ASP A 34 -31.62 -9.40 -2.17
N ARG A 35 -31.01 -10.58 -2.13
CA ARG A 35 -29.61 -10.82 -2.53
C ARG A 35 -29.44 -10.86 -4.06
N THR A 36 -30.50 -10.62 -4.83
CA THR A 36 -30.48 -10.42 -6.28
C THR A 36 -30.01 -9.01 -6.67
N GLY A 37 -28.98 -8.49 -6.00
CA GLY A 37 -28.15 -7.41 -6.52
C GLY A 37 -27.58 -7.87 -7.85
N SER A 38 -28.39 -7.68 -8.89
CA SER A 38 -28.33 -8.36 -10.15
C SER A 38 -27.01 -7.99 -10.76
N TYR A 39 -26.26 -9.02 -11.18
CA TYR A 39 -25.10 -8.91 -12.02
C TYR A 39 -25.27 -7.79 -13.05
N HIS A 40 -24.65 -6.64 -12.78
CA HIS A 40 -24.41 -5.60 -13.75
C HIS A 40 -22.89 -5.52 -13.92
N PRO A 41 -22.31 -6.29 -14.86
CA PRO A 41 -20.87 -6.27 -15.12
C PRO A 41 -20.39 -4.85 -15.42
N ASP A 42 -21.30 -4.02 -15.94
CA ASP A 42 -21.09 -2.62 -16.21
C ASP A 42 -20.97 -1.74 -14.97
N VAL A 43 -21.42 -2.14 -13.77
CA VAL A 43 -21.43 -1.27 -12.57
C VAL A 43 -20.22 -1.50 -11.66
N PHE A 44 -19.63 -2.70 -11.69
CA PHE A 44 -18.48 -3.06 -10.85
C PHE A 44 -17.12 -2.68 -11.45
N LEU A 45 -17.11 -2.20 -12.69
CA LEU A 45 -15.90 -1.88 -13.42
C LEU A 45 -15.93 -0.41 -13.81
N GLY A 46 -16.13 0.50 -12.85
CA GLY A 46 -16.23 1.92 -13.15
C GLY A 46 -16.66 2.76 -11.95
N PHE A 47 -16.49 4.07 -12.04
CA PHE A 47 -16.88 5.02 -11.00
C PHE A 47 -17.81 6.09 -11.57
N CYS A 48 -18.70 6.61 -10.73
CA CYS A 48 -19.64 7.66 -11.12
C CYS A 48 -19.01 9.04 -10.91
N THR A 49 -18.96 9.86 -11.97
CA THR A 49 -18.50 11.27 -11.93
C THR A 49 -19.67 12.26 -11.92
N SER A 50 -20.86 11.83 -12.33
CA SER A 50 -22.10 12.61 -12.28
C SER A 50 -23.34 11.71 -12.31
N ALA A 51 -24.53 12.31 -12.12
CA ALA A 51 -25.79 11.57 -12.11
C ALA A 51 -26.23 11.14 -13.53
N GLY A 52 -26.80 9.95 -13.64
CA GLY A 52 -27.30 9.38 -14.90
C GLY A 52 -26.26 8.56 -15.66
N ILE A 53 -26.70 7.84 -16.70
CA ILE A 53 -25.87 6.86 -17.43
C ILE A 53 -24.64 7.49 -18.11
N LEU A 54 -24.71 8.78 -18.45
CA LEU A 54 -23.60 9.53 -19.05
C LEU A 54 -22.52 9.92 -18.03
N GLY A 55 -22.82 9.81 -16.73
CA GLY A 55 -21.88 10.06 -15.64
C GLY A 55 -21.15 8.82 -15.15
N TYR A 56 -21.34 7.68 -15.81
CA TYR A 56 -20.68 6.42 -15.47
C TYR A 56 -19.42 6.23 -16.30
N ASP A 57 -18.25 6.20 -15.66
CA ASP A 57 -16.95 6.03 -16.32
C ASP A 57 -16.43 4.60 -16.11
N ARG A 58 -16.14 3.85 -17.18
CA ARG A 58 -15.74 2.43 -17.11
C ARG A 58 -14.24 2.30 -16.77
N MET A 59 -13.89 1.52 -15.75
CA MET A 59 -12.54 1.04 -15.41
C MET A 59 -11.90 0.17 -16.50
N ILE A 60 -12.69 -0.52 -17.33
CA ILE A 60 -12.18 -1.23 -18.50
C ILE A 60 -12.61 -0.45 -19.75
N ASP A 61 -11.64 0.19 -20.38
CA ASP A 61 -11.80 0.93 -21.63
C ASP A 61 -11.57 -0.03 -22.82
N ASP A 62 -12.47 -0.03 -23.80
CA ASP A 62 -12.34 -0.77 -25.06
C ASP A 62 -11.30 -0.14 -26.01
N LYS A 63 -10.59 0.91 -25.59
CA LYS A 63 -9.37 1.35 -26.26
C LYS A 63 -8.42 0.16 -26.34
N LEU A 64 -7.83 -0.03 -27.52
CA LEU A 64 -6.72 -0.96 -27.71
C LEU A 64 -5.74 -0.76 -26.55
N ALA A 65 -5.45 -1.84 -25.82
CA ALA A 65 -4.39 -1.81 -24.82
C ALA A 65 -3.16 -1.21 -25.50
N PRO A 66 -2.53 -0.16 -24.93
CA PRO A 66 -1.27 0.34 -25.50
C PRO A 66 -0.34 -0.85 -25.64
N ASP A 67 0.36 -0.96 -26.78
CA ASP A 67 1.29 -2.05 -27.09
C ASP A 67 2.04 -2.45 -25.82
N THR A 68 1.65 -3.61 -25.29
CA THR A 68 1.82 -3.95 -23.88
C THR A 68 3.29 -3.89 -23.52
N CYS A 69 3.64 -2.96 -22.62
CA CYS A 69 4.87 -3.04 -21.87
C CYS A 69 4.95 -4.44 -21.25
N ASP A 70 6.09 -5.10 -21.42
CA ASP A 70 6.39 -6.38 -20.76
C ASP A 70 5.98 -6.31 -19.27
N PRO A 71 5.19 -7.26 -18.74
CA PRO A 71 4.85 -7.30 -17.32
C PRO A 71 6.09 -7.35 -16.41
N ASN A 72 7.20 -7.85 -16.93
CA ASN A 72 8.49 -7.78 -16.26
C ASN A 72 9.13 -6.42 -16.56
N THR A 73 8.97 -5.48 -15.63
CA THR A 73 9.59 -4.16 -15.75
C THR A 73 10.73 -4.00 -14.76
N ILE A 74 11.81 -3.35 -15.20
CA ILE A 74 12.90 -2.90 -14.35
C ILE A 74 12.85 -1.38 -14.30
N THR A 75 12.93 -0.85 -13.07
CA THR A 75 13.05 0.59 -12.86
C THR A 75 14.49 0.94 -12.52
N THR A 76 15.09 1.85 -13.29
CA THR A 76 16.39 2.44 -13.00
C THR A 76 16.25 3.91 -12.71
N SER A 77 17.09 4.41 -11.80
CA SER A 77 17.16 5.83 -11.47
C SER A 77 18.59 6.34 -11.67
N ALA A 78 18.69 7.56 -12.20
CA ALA A 78 19.95 8.29 -12.30
C ALA A 78 19.76 9.68 -11.70
N THR A 79 20.71 10.07 -10.86
CA THR A 79 20.77 11.43 -10.30
C THR A 79 21.84 12.21 -11.04
N ASN A 80 21.51 13.42 -11.51
CA ASN A 80 22.50 14.31 -12.11
C ASN A 80 22.24 15.77 -11.74
N THR A 81 23.29 16.58 -11.76
CA THR A 81 23.20 18.03 -11.55
C THR A 81 23.02 18.73 -12.89
N ILE A 82 21.89 19.41 -13.05
CA ILE A 82 21.67 20.34 -14.16
C ILE A 82 22.21 21.71 -13.74
N HIS A 83 23.13 22.25 -14.54
CA HIS A 83 23.63 23.62 -14.39
C HIS A 83 22.81 24.56 -15.27
N PHE A 84 22.28 25.63 -14.67
CA PHE A 84 21.54 26.69 -15.36
C PHE A 84 22.42 27.93 -15.54
N LEU A 85 21.98 28.82 -16.43
CA LEU A 85 22.60 30.14 -16.59
C LEU A 85 22.61 30.91 -15.26
N GLY A 86 23.67 31.68 -15.02
CA GLY A 86 23.84 32.47 -13.80
C GLY A 86 24.36 31.69 -12.58
N GLY A 87 25.05 30.57 -12.80
CA GLY A 87 25.72 29.81 -11.73
C GLY A 87 24.79 29.00 -10.83
N LYS A 88 23.51 28.86 -11.22
CA LYS A 88 22.53 28.05 -10.48
C LYS A 88 22.67 26.59 -10.87
N SER A 89 22.44 25.68 -9.94
CA SER A 89 22.39 24.24 -10.21
C SER A 89 21.22 23.57 -9.49
N GLN A 90 20.78 22.43 -10.02
CA GLN A 90 19.74 21.59 -9.39
C GLN A 90 20.07 20.12 -9.63
N GLU A 91 20.06 19.33 -8.57
CA GLU A 91 20.05 17.87 -8.71
C GLU A 91 18.65 17.41 -9.13
N GLN A 92 18.59 16.64 -10.22
CA GLN A 92 17.38 15.99 -10.72
C GLN A 92 17.56 14.48 -10.69
N ILE A 93 16.48 13.77 -10.39
CA ILE A 93 16.38 12.33 -10.50
C ILE A 93 15.55 12.01 -11.73
N ILE A 94 16.09 11.17 -12.61
CA ILE A 94 15.36 10.58 -13.72
C ILE A 94 15.12 9.13 -13.34
N LYS A 95 13.85 8.76 -13.18
CA LYS A 95 13.41 7.38 -12.93
C LYS A 95 12.76 6.86 -14.20
N LEU A 96 13.31 5.82 -14.81
CA LEU A 96 12.79 5.19 -16.02
C LEU A 96 12.43 3.74 -15.71
N THR A 97 11.23 3.34 -16.09
CA THR A 97 10.73 1.98 -16.01
C THR A 97 10.58 1.45 -17.43
N THR A 98 11.20 0.31 -17.71
CA THR A 98 11.14 -0.35 -19.03
C THR A 98 11.07 -1.86 -18.88
N GLY A 99 10.67 -2.55 -19.94
CA GLY A 99 10.60 -4.02 -19.95
C GLY A 99 11.98 -4.67 -19.77
N GLU A 100 12.02 -5.83 -19.13
CA GLU A 100 13.24 -6.58 -18.81
C GLU A 100 13.96 -7.08 -20.07
N THR A 101 13.21 -7.39 -21.14
CA THR A 101 13.79 -7.75 -22.45
C THR A 101 12.93 -7.27 -23.61
N THR A 102 13.56 -6.67 -24.63
CA THR A 102 12.90 -6.43 -25.92
C THR A 102 13.66 -7.18 -27.02
N VAL A 103 13.07 -8.25 -27.55
CA VAL A 103 13.48 -8.80 -28.86
C VAL A 103 12.99 -7.93 -30.03
N ALA A 104 12.21 -6.89 -29.71
CA ALA A 104 11.70 -5.90 -30.65
C ALA A 104 12.64 -4.68 -30.75
N PRO A 105 12.66 -3.98 -31.91
CA PRO A 105 13.43 -2.75 -32.09
C PRO A 105 12.85 -1.54 -31.33
N THR A 106 11.72 -1.71 -30.64
CA THR A 106 11.01 -0.68 -29.90
C THR A 106 10.80 -1.13 -28.45
N ALA A 107 11.10 -0.25 -27.50
CA ALA A 107 10.89 -0.48 -26.07
C ALA A 107 9.88 0.53 -25.53
N CYS A 108 8.97 0.07 -24.68
CA CYS A 108 8.11 0.96 -23.92
C CYS A 108 8.89 1.47 -22.69
N VAL A 109 8.90 2.79 -22.53
CA VAL A 109 9.54 3.47 -21.40
C VAL A 109 8.52 4.38 -20.77
N SER A 110 8.25 4.20 -19.49
CA SER A 110 7.59 5.19 -18.65
C SER A 110 8.61 5.79 -17.71
N GLY A 111 8.40 7.03 -17.27
CA GLY A 111 9.37 7.65 -16.39
C GLY A 111 8.93 8.98 -15.83
N LEU A 112 9.69 9.42 -14.82
CA LEU A 112 9.48 10.66 -14.10
C LEU A 112 10.81 11.40 -13.97
N VAL A 113 10.78 12.71 -14.19
CA VAL A 113 11.89 13.61 -13.86
C VAL A 113 11.46 14.41 -12.64
N THR A 114 12.12 14.19 -11.50
CA THR A 114 11.89 14.93 -10.27
C THR A 114 13.11 15.75 -9.88
N LYS A 115 12.88 16.82 -9.12
CA LYS A 115 13.97 17.43 -8.34
C LYS A 115 14.28 16.49 -7.19
N LYS A 116 15.56 16.19 -6.95
CA LYS A 116 16.00 15.45 -5.76
C LYS A 116 15.52 16.15 -4.49
N GLY A 117 14.81 15.42 -3.61
CA GLY A 117 14.19 15.96 -2.41
C GLY A 117 12.83 16.64 -2.63
N ARG A 118 12.19 16.40 -3.78
CA ARG A 118 10.79 16.79 -4.09
C ARG A 118 10.03 15.62 -4.73
N GLU A 119 10.46 14.40 -4.48
CA GLU A 119 9.67 13.21 -4.75
C GLU A 119 8.28 13.38 -4.12
N GLN A 120 7.21 12.87 -4.75
CA GLN A 120 5.87 13.06 -4.19
C GLN A 120 5.84 12.51 -2.76
N PRO A 121 5.34 13.29 -1.78
CA PRO A 121 5.36 12.86 -0.40
C PRO A 121 4.42 11.66 -0.24
N TYR A 122 4.99 10.52 0.18
CA TYR A 122 4.23 9.37 0.63
C TYR A 122 3.69 9.66 2.03
N ASN A 123 2.37 9.81 2.14
CA ASN A 123 1.70 9.93 3.42
C ASN A 123 1.14 8.55 3.77
N ILE A 124 1.73 7.90 4.77
CA ILE A 124 1.37 6.53 5.20
C ILE A 124 0.56 6.64 6.49
N GLY A 125 -0.67 6.12 6.48
CA GLY A 125 -1.49 6.00 7.67
C GLY A 125 -1.36 4.60 8.26
N ILE A 126 -0.81 4.51 9.47
CA ILE A 126 -0.72 3.27 10.24
C ILE A 126 -1.88 3.24 11.24
N VAL A 127 -2.71 2.21 11.15
CA VAL A 127 -3.87 2.02 12.02
C VAL A 127 -3.74 0.67 12.71
N ILE A 128 -3.58 0.67 14.03
CA ILE A 128 -3.36 -0.54 14.84
C ILE A 128 -4.60 -0.87 15.64
N ASP A 129 -5.06 -2.12 15.54
CA ASP A 129 -6.14 -2.64 16.36
C ASP A 129 -5.61 -3.01 17.74
N VAL A 130 -5.99 -2.24 18.76
CA VAL A 130 -5.66 -2.52 20.16
C VAL A 130 -6.88 -3.04 20.91
N SER A 131 -7.81 -3.73 20.24
CA SER A 131 -8.96 -4.38 20.88
C SER A 131 -8.58 -5.65 21.63
N GLY A 132 -9.50 -6.17 22.46
CA GLY A 132 -9.23 -7.35 23.28
C GLY A 132 -8.91 -8.59 22.47
N SER A 133 -9.36 -8.67 21.22
CA SER A 133 -9.01 -9.76 20.30
C SER A 133 -7.53 -9.79 19.95
N THR A 134 -6.82 -8.66 19.98
CA THR A 134 -5.39 -8.62 19.68
C THR A 134 -4.52 -9.06 20.88
N GLY A 135 -5.13 -9.26 22.04
CA GLY A 135 -4.50 -9.89 23.21
C GLY A 135 -4.41 -11.42 23.13
N GLY A 136 -4.99 -12.05 22.10
CA GLY A 136 -4.86 -13.48 21.84
C GLY A 136 -3.48 -13.86 21.29
N GLY A 137 -3.13 -15.15 21.38
CA GLY A 137 -1.87 -15.65 20.85
C GLY A 137 -1.80 -15.59 19.32
N PHE A 138 -0.64 -15.23 18.78
CA PHE A 138 -0.34 -15.21 17.37
C PHE A 138 0.01 -16.62 16.89
N GLY A 139 -0.75 -17.12 15.90
CA GLY A 139 -0.56 -18.47 15.36
C GLY A 139 0.56 -18.61 14.31
N GLY A 140 1.28 -17.51 14.01
CA GLY A 140 2.34 -17.46 13.01
C GLY A 140 3.73 -17.74 13.56
N THR A 141 4.76 -17.25 12.86
CA THR A 141 6.14 -17.26 13.37
C THR A 141 6.21 -16.39 14.62
N PRO A 142 6.75 -16.90 15.75
CA PRO A 142 6.90 -16.11 16.97
C PRO A 142 7.68 -14.81 16.74
N THR A 143 7.18 -13.70 17.29
CA THR A 143 7.79 -12.36 17.24
C THR A 143 8.34 -11.91 18.59
N GLY A 144 8.05 -12.64 19.67
CA GLY A 144 8.37 -12.27 21.04
C GLY A 144 7.39 -11.26 21.63
N ASP A 145 7.75 -10.73 22.81
CA ASP A 145 7.07 -9.60 23.47
C ASP A 145 7.69 -8.31 22.93
N VAL A 146 7.04 -7.73 21.92
CA VAL A 146 7.58 -6.59 21.16
C VAL A 146 7.24 -5.28 21.86
N ASN A 147 6.11 -5.24 22.56
CA ASN A 147 5.64 -4.06 23.27
C ASN A 147 6.05 -4.02 24.75
N GLY A 148 6.67 -5.08 25.29
CA GLY A 148 7.11 -5.16 26.68
C GLY A 148 5.94 -5.24 27.66
N ASP A 149 4.84 -5.90 27.29
CA ASP A 149 3.66 -6.08 28.15
C ASP A 149 3.70 -7.34 29.02
N GLY A 150 4.75 -8.15 28.88
CA GLY A 150 5.00 -9.35 29.66
C GLY A 150 4.28 -10.59 29.14
N ALA A 151 3.48 -10.47 28.08
CA ALA A 151 2.99 -11.61 27.32
C ALA A 151 3.78 -11.75 26.01
N LEU A 152 4.16 -12.98 25.70
CA LEU A 152 4.88 -13.28 24.47
C LEU A 152 3.89 -13.58 23.34
N ASP A 153 4.26 -13.17 22.13
CA ASP A 153 3.64 -13.63 20.88
C ASP A 153 2.13 -13.38 20.81
N LYS A 154 1.66 -12.20 21.22
CA LYS A 154 0.28 -11.79 20.94
C LYS A 154 0.11 -11.36 19.49
N ILE A 155 -1.13 -11.33 19.02
CA ILE A 155 -1.49 -10.73 17.73
C ILE A 155 -1.00 -9.28 17.67
N LEU A 156 -1.15 -8.51 18.75
CA LEU A 156 -0.66 -7.14 18.83
C LEU A 156 0.87 -7.05 18.68
N ASP A 157 1.64 -8.00 19.24
CA ASP A 157 3.10 -8.01 19.08
C ASP A 157 3.49 -8.21 17.61
N ALA A 158 2.79 -9.12 16.91
CA ALA A 158 3.02 -9.37 15.49
C ALA A 158 2.64 -8.16 14.62
N GLU A 159 1.57 -7.45 14.96
CA GLU A 159 1.18 -6.21 14.28
C GLU A 159 2.26 -5.12 14.45
N ILE A 160 2.74 -4.92 15.68
CA ILE A 160 3.80 -3.94 15.96
C ILE A 160 5.10 -4.33 15.25
N ALA A 161 5.51 -5.60 15.31
CA ALA A 161 6.70 -6.09 14.61
C ALA A 161 6.62 -5.81 13.09
N SER A 162 5.47 -6.07 12.48
CA SER A 162 5.26 -5.82 11.05
C SER A 162 5.42 -4.34 10.70
N VAL A 163 4.95 -3.44 11.57
CA VAL A 163 5.16 -2.01 11.39
C VAL A 163 6.63 -1.64 11.51
N LEU A 164 7.34 -2.18 12.50
CA LEU A 164 8.78 -1.92 12.67
C LEU A 164 9.58 -2.36 11.44
N GLU A 165 9.27 -3.53 10.86
CA GLU A 165 9.90 -3.99 9.61
C GLU A 165 9.65 -3.04 8.43
N VAL A 166 8.45 -2.44 8.33
CA VAL A 166 8.17 -1.42 7.32
C VAL A 166 9.02 -0.18 7.53
N LEU A 167 9.24 0.25 8.78
CA LEU A 167 10.10 1.40 9.08
C LEU A 167 11.57 1.11 8.75
N GLU A 168 12.05 -0.09 9.06
CA GLU A 168 13.40 -0.55 8.69
C GLU A 168 13.57 -0.59 7.17
N PHE A 169 12.57 -1.10 6.43
CA PHE A 169 12.58 -1.08 4.98
C PHE A 169 12.66 0.35 4.42
N ILE A 170 11.89 1.29 4.98
CA ILE A 170 11.94 2.70 4.59
C ILE A 170 13.34 3.29 4.84
N GLY A 171 13.97 2.99 5.97
CA GLY A 171 15.33 3.45 6.27
C GLY A 171 16.42 2.82 5.39
N ALA A 172 16.22 1.59 4.94
CA ALA A 172 17.15 0.90 4.04
C ALA A 172 16.98 1.29 2.57
N ALA A 173 15.83 1.84 2.18
CA ALA A 173 15.54 2.20 0.80
C ALA A 173 16.32 3.44 0.35
N ALA A 174 16.92 3.38 -0.84
CA ALA A 174 17.73 4.48 -1.37
C ALA A 174 16.92 5.74 -1.75
N ASP A 175 15.62 5.57 -2.02
CA ASP A 175 14.72 6.63 -2.48
C ASP A 175 13.58 6.94 -1.50
N LEU A 176 13.63 6.45 -0.25
CA LEU A 176 12.65 6.77 0.80
C LEU A 176 13.34 7.35 2.04
N GLY A 177 12.60 8.09 2.86
CA GLY A 177 13.05 8.59 4.16
C GLY A 177 12.37 9.90 4.56
N ASN A 178 12.94 10.61 5.53
CA ASN A 178 12.32 11.81 6.13
C ASN A 178 12.08 12.98 5.16
N HIS A 179 12.66 12.93 3.96
CA HIS A 179 12.51 13.95 2.92
C HIS A 179 11.25 13.76 2.05
N ASN A 180 10.67 12.56 2.03
CA ASN A 180 9.55 12.23 1.15
C ASN A 180 8.55 11.22 1.73
N VAL A 181 8.72 10.77 2.97
CA VAL A 181 7.78 9.89 3.67
C VAL A 181 7.33 10.53 4.98
N ASP A 182 6.05 10.40 5.26
CA ASP A 182 5.44 10.90 6.48
C ASP A 182 4.42 9.89 7.02
N ILE A 183 4.40 9.70 8.34
CA ILE A 183 3.63 8.65 9.00
C ILE A 183 2.63 9.25 9.97
N GLY A 184 1.35 8.97 9.76
CA GLY A 184 0.31 9.20 10.75
C GLY A 184 0.01 7.91 11.52
N LEU A 185 -0.04 7.97 12.85
CA LEU A 185 -0.32 6.82 13.70
C LEU A 185 -1.67 6.94 14.39
N VAL A 186 -2.50 5.92 14.24
CA VAL A 186 -3.79 5.77 14.93
C VAL A 186 -3.83 4.40 15.59
N SER A 187 -4.32 4.33 16.82
CA SER A 187 -4.76 3.05 17.41
C SER A 187 -6.27 3.07 17.59
N PHE A 188 -6.92 1.90 17.63
CA PHE A 188 -8.34 1.83 17.93
C PHE A 188 -8.71 0.60 18.75
N SER A 189 -9.70 0.76 19.63
CA SER A 189 -10.46 -0.36 20.23
C SER A 189 -11.94 -0.01 20.16
N THR A 190 -12.54 0.46 21.26
CA THR A 190 -13.89 1.05 21.26
C THR A 190 -13.90 2.43 20.58
N HIS A 191 -12.81 3.19 20.72
CA HIS A 191 -12.62 4.48 20.08
C HIS A 191 -11.24 4.53 19.42
N ALA A 192 -11.09 5.38 18.41
CA ALA A 192 -9.82 5.66 17.78
C ALA A 192 -9.08 6.78 18.53
N THR A 193 -7.76 6.65 18.65
CA THR A 193 -6.85 7.64 19.19
C THR A 193 -5.79 7.95 18.15
N TYR A 194 -5.65 9.22 17.79
CA TYR A 194 -4.57 9.70 16.93
C TYR A 194 -3.36 10.07 17.78
N HIS A 195 -2.24 9.40 17.54
CA HIS A 195 -0.99 9.57 18.31
C HIS A 195 -0.09 10.65 17.73
N GLY A 196 -0.33 11.05 16.49
CA GLY A 196 0.38 12.14 15.85
C GLY A 196 0.98 11.76 14.50
N ARG A 197 1.85 12.65 14.06
CA ARG A 197 2.55 12.61 12.79
C ARG A 197 4.04 12.49 13.06
N PHE A 198 4.69 11.54 12.40
CA PHE A 198 6.06 11.14 12.66
C PHE A 198 6.84 11.05 11.35
N GLN A 199 8.13 11.35 11.45
CA GLN A 199 9.09 10.94 10.46
C GLN A 199 9.33 9.42 10.56
N PRO A 200 9.55 8.69 9.45
CA PRO A 200 9.75 7.25 9.50
C PRO A 200 11.06 6.82 10.15
N VAL A 201 12.14 7.59 9.98
CA VAL A 201 13.48 7.27 10.50
C VAL A 201 13.99 8.34 11.46
N ASP A 202 15.01 7.98 12.24
CA ASP A 202 15.66 8.90 13.18
C ASP A 202 16.29 10.08 12.41
N PRO A 203 16.00 11.34 12.79
CA PRO A 203 16.62 12.52 12.18
C PRO A 203 18.15 12.57 12.33
N ASP A 204 18.69 11.96 13.39
CA ASP A 204 20.11 11.93 13.72
C ASP A 204 20.81 10.66 13.18
N ASP A 205 20.07 9.56 12.98
CA ASP A 205 20.56 8.31 12.37
C ASP A 205 19.53 7.67 11.41
N PRO A 206 19.56 8.03 10.11
CA PRO A 206 18.61 7.52 9.13
C PRO A 206 18.61 6.00 8.93
N SER A 207 19.59 5.27 9.48
CA SER A 207 19.62 3.80 9.46
C SER A 207 18.70 3.16 10.51
N GLN A 208 18.17 3.95 11.43
CA GLN A 208 17.30 3.49 12.51
C GLN A 208 15.88 4.04 12.35
N PRO A 209 14.85 3.27 12.73
CA PRO A 209 13.49 3.80 12.85
C PRO A 209 13.41 4.98 13.82
N ASN A 210 12.46 5.88 13.60
CA ASN A 210 12.29 7.05 14.46
C ASN A 210 11.98 6.65 15.92
N PRO A 211 12.79 7.04 16.92
CA PRO A 211 12.65 6.55 18.28
C PRO A 211 11.34 6.99 18.95
N ALA A 212 10.80 8.16 18.59
CA ALA A 212 9.50 8.61 19.12
C ALA A 212 8.36 7.77 18.56
N LEU A 213 8.39 7.44 17.27
CA LEU A 213 7.40 6.55 16.65
C LEU A 213 7.49 5.13 17.24
N VAL A 214 8.70 4.60 17.41
CA VAL A 214 8.93 3.30 18.05
C VAL A 214 8.41 3.29 19.49
N ALA A 215 8.64 4.37 20.26
CA ALA A 215 8.14 4.48 21.62
C ALA A 215 6.60 4.45 21.67
N GLU A 216 5.91 5.15 20.76
CA GLU A 216 4.44 5.12 20.69
C GLU A 216 3.92 3.73 20.32
N LEU A 217 4.53 3.07 19.32
CA LEU A 217 4.17 1.72 18.90
C LEU A 217 4.35 0.71 20.04
N THR A 218 5.51 0.73 20.69
CA THR A 218 5.84 -0.22 21.76
C THR A 218 5.14 0.11 23.08
N ALA A 219 4.59 1.31 23.26
CA ALA A 219 3.73 1.64 24.39
C ALA A 219 2.29 1.10 24.24
N MET A 220 1.89 0.65 23.04
CA MET A 220 0.54 0.15 22.81
C MET A 220 0.27 -1.14 23.58
N ARG A 221 -0.95 -1.27 24.11
CA ARG A 221 -1.42 -2.43 24.88
C ARG A 221 -2.78 -2.86 24.36
N SER A 222 -2.99 -4.16 24.27
CA SER A 222 -4.31 -4.71 23.91
C SER A 222 -5.32 -4.32 24.98
N GLY A 223 -6.34 -3.58 24.59
CA GLY A 223 -7.44 -3.15 25.44
C GLY A 223 -8.53 -4.20 25.47
N GLY A 224 -8.63 -4.93 26.57
CA GLY A 224 -9.63 -5.97 26.79
C GLY A 224 -9.75 -6.30 28.27
N TYR A 225 -10.67 -5.57 28.92
CA TYR A 225 -11.01 -5.50 30.35
C TYR A 225 -10.08 -4.67 31.24
#